data_AF-A0A938BJ51-F1
#
_entry.id   AF-A0A938BJ51-F1
#
_cell.length_a   1.000
_cell.length_b   1.000
_cell.length_c   1.000
_cell.angle_alpha   90.00
_cell.angle_beta   90.00
_cell.angle_gamma   90.00
#
_symmetry.space_group_name_H-M   'P 1'
#
loop_
_entity.id
_entity.type
_entity.pdbx_description
1 polymer ?
#
loop_
_entity_poly.entity_id
_entity_poly.type
_entity_poly.pdbx_seq_one_letter_code
_entity_poly.pdbx_strand_id
1 'polypeptide(L)'
;MTLTQTTARRFVLGRQGLWPGRRHVGLVGVAEAIRAGEAVQLDPLQVVARSHDITLQSRVRDYRPELLHHAAYRDRGFFDYGDCLYLYPMTELPCWRLPMRRRAQTPRWSSFAAAHPGLLDEVRAHIRDRGPTANRYFTDRKRVDSYRGRKDTALALCYLWLTGELMIHHRERFERVYDLRERVAPQEYDYVAAEETAEAFFARKIVAFRGLLTETEWKTGFADYIGRRVQGEEASRYLTRLTDEGVIARVSIEGSKKNPVCAFLRPADTGDA
;
A
#
# COMPACT_ATOMS: atom_id res chain seq x y z
N MET A 1 -1.59 2.19 -31.96
CA MET A 1 -2.80 1.34 -31.85
C MET A 1 -3.93 2.15 -31.23
N THR A 2 -5.16 2.03 -31.72
CA THR A 2 -6.35 2.70 -31.15
C THR A 2 -7.32 1.65 -30.61
N LEU A 3 -7.74 1.79 -29.36
CA LEU A 3 -8.72 0.95 -28.68
C LEU A 3 -10.11 1.60 -28.74
N THR A 4 -11.14 0.78 -28.92
CA THR A 4 -12.53 1.24 -28.69
C THR A 4 -12.76 1.49 -27.21
N GLN A 5 -13.75 2.34 -26.88
CA GLN A 5 -14.13 2.59 -25.48
C GLN A 5 -14.52 1.29 -24.75
N THR A 6 -15.21 0.37 -25.43
CA THR A 6 -15.59 -0.93 -24.87
C THR A 6 -14.37 -1.79 -24.53
N THR A 7 -13.36 -1.80 -25.40
CA THR A 7 -12.11 -2.55 -25.15
C THR A 7 -11.35 -1.97 -23.96
N ALA A 8 -11.22 -0.65 -23.90
CA ALA A 8 -10.57 0.02 -22.77
C ALA A 8 -11.28 -0.27 -21.43
N ARG A 9 -12.63 -0.23 -21.41
CA ARG A 9 -13.42 -0.58 -20.22
C ARG A 9 -13.23 -2.03 -19.80
N ARG A 10 -13.33 -2.98 -20.74
CA ARG A 10 -13.13 -4.41 -20.46
C ARG A 10 -11.73 -4.71 -19.97
N PHE A 11 -10.72 -4.05 -20.54
CA PHE A 11 -9.34 -4.15 -20.11
C PHE A 11 -9.19 -3.72 -18.64
N VAL A 12 -9.70 -2.55 -18.25
CA VAL A 12 -9.64 -2.08 -16.87
C VAL A 12 -10.41 -3.01 -15.93
N LEU A 13 -11.62 -3.44 -16.29
CA LEU A 13 -12.40 -4.39 -15.49
C LEU A 13 -11.68 -5.73 -15.32
N GLY A 14 -11.04 -6.23 -16.38
CA GLY A 14 -10.26 -7.46 -16.34
C GLY A 14 -9.04 -7.35 -15.44
N ARG A 15 -8.29 -6.25 -15.57
CA ARG A 15 -7.10 -5.94 -14.76
C ARG A 15 -7.44 -5.80 -13.28
N GLN A 16 -8.61 -5.24 -12.97
CA GLN A 16 -9.08 -5.03 -11.61
C GLN A 16 -9.80 -6.26 -11.02
N GLY A 17 -9.93 -7.37 -11.72
CA GLY A 17 -10.61 -8.57 -11.22
C GLY A 17 -12.13 -8.51 -11.23
N LEU A 18 -12.71 -7.57 -11.97
CA LEU A 18 -14.16 -7.38 -12.11
C LEU A 18 -14.75 -8.05 -13.35
N TRP A 19 -13.89 -8.54 -14.27
CA TRP A 19 -14.32 -9.26 -15.47
C TRP A 19 -13.36 -10.40 -15.85
N PRO A 20 -13.81 -11.67 -15.93
CA PRO A 20 -15.04 -12.17 -15.32
C PRO A 20 -15.00 -11.90 -13.80
N GLY A 21 -16.13 -11.48 -13.24
CA GLY A 21 -16.24 -11.14 -11.83
C GLY A 21 -16.26 -12.38 -10.93
N ARG A 22 -15.96 -12.19 -9.63
CA ARG A 22 -16.01 -13.24 -8.60
C ARG A 22 -15.29 -14.55 -8.97
N ARG A 23 -14.13 -14.43 -9.64
CA ARG A 23 -13.32 -15.57 -10.15
C ARG A 23 -12.41 -16.22 -9.11
N HIS A 24 -12.26 -15.62 -7.94
CA HIS A 24 -11.43 -16.13 -6.85
C HIS A 24 -12.27 -16.82 -5.77
N VAL A 25 -11.67 -17.75 -5.01
CA VAL A 25 -12.36 -18.55 -3.97
C VAL A 25 -11.47 -18.75 -2.75
N GLY A 26 -12.07 -18.70 -1.56
CA GLY A 26 -11.46 -18.99 -0.28
C GLY A 26 -10.36 -18.00 0.12
N LEU A 27 -9.56 -18.42 1.11
CA LEU A 27 -8.45 -17.64 1.65
C LEU A 27 -7.40 -17.31 0.59
N VAL A 28 -7.00 -18.31 -0.22
CA VAL A 28 -6.07 -18.13 -1.34
C VAL A 28 -6.61 -17.11 -2.33
N GLY A 29 -7.90 -17.20 -2.66
CA GLY A 29 -8.57 -16.27 -3.55
C GLY A 29 -8.60 -14.82 -3.05
N VAL A 30 -8.67 -14.59 -1.74
CA VAL A 30 -8.51 -13.23 -1.18
C VAL A 30 -7.12 -12.69 -1.48
N ALA A 31 -6.09 -13.49 -1.25
CA ALA A 31 -4.72 -13.07 -1.50
C ALA A 31 -4.48 -12.79 -2.99
N GLU A 32 -4.97 -13.67 -3.87
CA GLU A 32 -4.93 -13.47 -5.33
C GLU A 32 -5.69 -12.21 -5.76
N ALA A 33 -6.87 -11.95 -5.19
CA ALA A 33 -7.66 -10.77 -5.52
C ALA A 33 -6.94 -9.46 -5.15
N ILE A 34 -6.25 -9.42 -4.01
CA ILE A 34 -5.46 -8.24 -3.60
C ILE A 34 -4.24 -8.08 -4.49
N ARG A 35 -3.49 -9.15 -4.76
CA ARG A 35 -2.32 -9.12 -5.66
C ARG A 35 -2.72 -8.69 -7.07
N ALA A 36 -3.82 -9.24 -7.59
CA ALA A 36 -4.38 -8.81 -8.87
C ALA A 36 -4.85 -7.35 -8.82
N GLY A 37 -5.39 -6.86 -7.71
CA GLY A 37 -5.73 -5.44 -7.53
C GLY A 37 -4.53 -4.53 -7.23
N GLU A 38 -3.33 -5.07 -7.08
CA GLU A 38 -2.09 -4.44 -6.59
C GLU A 38 -2.15 -3.89 -5.15
N ALA A 39 -3.33 -3.60 -4.62
CA ALA A 39 -3.59 -3.25 -3.21
C ALA A 39 -5.10 -3.28 -2.93
N VAL A 40 -5.50 -3.22 -1.66
CA VAL A 40 -6.88 -2.89 -1.27
C VAL A 40 -6.91 -1.77 -0.25
N GLN A 41 -7.77 -0.77 -0.47
CA GLN A 41 -7.87 0.37 0.45
C GLN A 41 -8.66 0.00 1.71
N LEU A 42 -8.11 0.30 2.88
CA LEU A 42 -8.76 0.07 4.15
C LEU A 42 -9.45 1.35 4.62
N ASP A 43 -10.78 1.31 4.64
CA ASP A 43 -11.63 2.41 5.09
C ASP A 43 -12.27 2.07 6.45
N PRO A 44 -12.16 2.94 7.47
CA PRO A 44 -12.82 2.72 8.77
C PRO A 44 -14.34 2.89 8.75
N LEU A 45 -14.89 3.58 7.75
CA LEU A 45 -16.32 3.86 7.67
C LEU A 45 -17.09 2.56 7.38
N GLN A 46 -18.10 2.31 8.20
CA GLN A 46 -18.98 1.16 8.09
C GLN A 46 -20.43 1.63 8.14
N VAL A 47 -20.98 2.00 6.97
CA VAL A 47 -22.41 2.31 6.84
C VAL A 47 -23.21 1.03 6.62
N VAL A 48 -22.83 0.24 5.61
CA VAL A 48 -23.38 -1.10 5.34
C VAL A 48 -22.29 -2.16 5.53
N ALA A 49 -21.15 -1.93 4.88
CA ALA A 49 -19.91 -2.68 5.03
C ALA A 49 -18.73 -1.73 4.79
N ARG A 50 -17.50 -2.13 5.15
CA ARG A 50 -16.31 -1.33 4.86
C ARG A 50 -15.94 -1.45 3.38
N SER A 51 -15.26 -0.43 2.85
CA SER A 51 -14.91 -0.37 1.42
C SER A 51 -14.10 -1.58 0.92
N HIS A 52 -13.14 -2.07 1.71
CA HIS A 52 -12.36 -3.27 1.37
C HIS A 52 -13.21 -4.53 1.34
N ASP A 53 -14.21 -4.65 2.22
CA ASP A 53 -15.10 -5.81 2.24
C ASP A 53 -15.96 -5.86 0.96
N ILE A 54 -16.50 -4.71 0.55
CA ILE A 54 -17.25 -4.57 -0.71
C ILE A 54 -16.35 -4.89 -1.90
N THR A 55 -15.11 -4.36 -1.88
CA THR A 55 -14.11 -4.59 -2.93
C THR A 55 -13.80 -6.08 -3.08
N LEU A 56 -13.56 -6.81 -1.99
CA LEU A 56 -13.22 -8.22 -2.02
C LEU A 56 -14.44 -9.11 -2.30
N GLN A 57 -15.62 -8.76 -1.79
CA GLN A 57 -16.86 -9.48 -2.11
C GLN A 57 -17.17 -9.51 -3.62
N SER A 58 -16.84 -8.43 -4.34
CA SER A 58 -17.01 -8.37 -5.81
C SER A 58 -16.03 -9.26 -6.59
N ARG A 59 -14.96 -9.76 -5.94
CA ARG A 59 -13.86 -10.51 -6.56
C ARG A 59 -13.74 -11.96 -6.08
N VAL A 60 -14.17 -12.24 -4.86
CA VAL A 60 -14.05 -13.54 -4.19
C VAL A 60 -15.45 -14.09 -3.88
N ARG A 61 -15.76 -15.28 -4.39
CA ARG A 61 -17.12 -15.85 -4.38
C ARG A 61 -17.66 -16.07 -2.96
N ASP A 62 -16.86 -16.58 -2.07
CA ASP A 62 -17.20 -16.95 -0.70
C ASP A 62 -16.59 -15.99 0.33
N TYR A 63 -16.36 -14.73 -0.07
CA TYR A 63 -15.75 -13.73 0.80
C TYR A 63 -16.48 -13.57 2.14
N ARG A 64 -15.67 -13.52 3.19
CA ARG A 64 -16.03 -13.15 4.55
C ARG A 64 -14.91 -12.26 5.12
N PRO A 65 -15.21 -11.23 5.94
CA PRO A 65 -14.19 -10.35 6.51
C PRO A 65 -13.07 -11.09 7.25
N GLU A 66 -13.38 -12.25 7.84
CA GLU A 66 -12.42 -13.12 8.54
C GLU A 66 -11.34 -13.66 7.60
N LEU A 67 -11.64 -13.85 6.31
CA LEU A 67 -10.64 -14.29 5.32
C LEU A 67 -9.61 -13.20 5.05
N LEU A 68 -10.02 -11.93 4.96
CA LEU A 68 -9.08 -10.80 4.86
C LEU A 68 -8.22 -10.70 6.11
N HIS A 69 -8.83 -10.80 7.30
CA HIS A 69 -8.10 -10.76 8.55
C HIS A 69 -7.09 -11.92 8.66
N HIS A 70 -7.46 -13.11 8.22
CA HIS A 70 -6.57 -14.28 8.19
C HIS A 70 -5.39 -14.02 7.25
N ALA A 71 -5.66 -13.68 5.99
CA ALA A 71 -4.63 -13.47 4.98
C ALA A 71 -3.64 -12.35 5.37
N ALA A 72 -4.14 -11.25 5.94
CA ALA A 72 -3.31 -10.11 6.32
C ALA A 72 -2.54 -10.36 7.62
N TYR A 73 -3.23 -10.79 8.68
CA TYR A 73 -2.71 -10.72 10.05
C TYR A 73 -2.38 -12.06 10.70
N ARG A 74 -2.87 -13.18 10.16
CA ARG A 74 -2.46 -14.50 10.65
C ARG A 74 -1.34 -15.05 9.78
N ASP A 75 -1.53 -15.02 8.46
CA ASP A 75 -0.55 -15.55 7.50
C ASP A 75 0.61 -14.58 7.22
N ARG A 76 0.51 -13.33 7.71
CA ARG A 76 1.46 -12.25 7.38
C ARG A 76 1.64 -12.04 5.87
N GLY A 77 0.62 -12.35 5.07
CA GLY A 77 0.67 -12.22 3.61
C GLY A 77 0.62 -10.78 3.12
N PHE A 78 0.21 -9.83 3.98
CA PHE A 78 0.02 -8.43 3.64
C PHE A 78 0.35 -7.47 4.79
N PHE A 79 0.56 -6.19 4.48
CA PHE A 79 0.79 -5.14 5.48
C PHE A 79 0.05 -3.83 5.16
N ASP A 80 -0.36 -3.12 6.21
CA ASP A 80 -0.98 -1.80 6.13
C ASP A 80 0.07 -0.70 5.97
N TYR A 81 -0.07 0.18 4.97
CA TYR A 81 0.80 1.35 4.83
C TYR A 81 0.18 2.52 4.04
N GLY A 82 0.72 3.71 4.28
CA GLY A 82 0.47 4.93 3.51
C GLY A 82 -0.68 5.81 4.01
N ASP A 83 -0.70 7.06 3.53
CA ASP A 83 -1.66 8.09 3.97
C ASP A 83 -3.11 7.72 3.62
N CYS A 84 -3.33 7.15 2.43
CA CYS A 84 -4.63 6.64 2.00
C CYS A 84 -4.99 5.27 2.59
N LEU A 85 -4.08 4.70 3.40
CA LEU A 85 -4.19 3.41 4.09
C LEU A 85 -4.60 2.25 3.18
N TYR A 86 -3.60 1.63 2.58
CA TYR A 86 -3.76 0.45 1.77
C TYR A 86 -3.16 -0.78 2.44
N LEU A 87 -3.68 -1.93 2.06
CA LEU A 87 -3.10 -3.23 2.35
C LEU A 87 -2.33 -3.70 1.10
N TYR A 88 -1.02 -3.91 1.25
CA TYR A 88 -0.10 -4.34 0.19
C TYR A 88 0.45 -5.74 0.44
N PRO A 89 0.78 -6.53 -0.61
CA PRO A 89 1.44 -7.82 -0.45
C PRO A 89 2.75 -7.70 0.34
N MET A 90 3.01 -8.62 1.28
CA MET A 90 4.19 -8.58 2.15
C MET A 90 5.51 -8.66 1.37
N THR A 91 5.50 -9.34 0.22
CA THR A 91 6.63 -9.39 -0.72
C THR A 91 7.09 -8.02 -1.22
N GLU A 92 6.23 -7.00 -1.14
CA GLU A 92 6.55 -5.63 -1.55
C GLU A 92 7.19 -4.81 -0.44
N LEU A 93 7.16 -5.29 0.81
CA LEU A 93 7.68 -4.57 1.97
C LEU A 93 9.09 -4.02 1.70
N PRO A 94 10.06 -4.79 1.16
CA PRO A 94 11.41 -4.27 0.93
C PRO A 94 11.48 -3.01 0.06
N CYS A 95 10.59 -2.90 -0.94
CA CYS A 95 10.49 -1.71 -1.78
C CYS A 95 9.83 -0.55 -1.01
N TRP A 96 8.80 -0.82 -0.21
CA TRP A 96 8.13 0.17 0.63
C TRP A 96 8.99 0.67 1.81
N ARG A 97 10.04 -0.05 2.21
CA ARG A 97 11.00 0.43 3.21
C ARG A 97 11.76 1.69 2.74
N LEU A 98 11.95 1.88 1.43
CA LEU A 98 12.57 3.09 0.87
C LEU A 98 11.75 4.36 1.17
N PRO A 99 10.46 4.47 0.76
CA PRO A 99 9.65 5.64 1.09
C PRO A 99 9.39 5.79 2.59
N MET A 100 9.37 4.71 3.38
CA MET A 100 9.35 4.81 4.86
C MET A 100 10.59 5.54 5.40
N ARG A 101 11.80 5.21 4.91
CA ARG A 101 13.03 5.92 5.29
C ARG A 101 13.01 7.39 4.86
N ARG A 102 12.57 7.67 3.62
CA ARG A 102 12.40 9.05 3.14
C ARG A 102 11.39 9.82 3.98
N ARG A 103 10.32 9.17 4.43
CA ARG A 103 9.28 9.79 5.28
C ARG A 103 9.87 10.33 6.58
N ALA A 104 10.81 9.62 7.21
CA ALA A 104 11.49 10.08 8.42
C ALA A 104 12.28 11.39 8.22
N GLN A 105 12.72 11.68 6.98
CA GLN A 105 13.51 12.86 6.63
C GLN A 105 12.65 14.06 6.20
N THR A 106 11.34 13.86 6.01
CA THR A 106 10.44 14.96 5.66
C THR A 106 10.38 16.00 6.77
N PRO A 107 10.29 17.33 6.46
CA PRO A 107 10.36 18.39 7.47
C PRO A 107 9.38 18.22 8.63
N ARG A 108 8.16 17.75 8.35
CA ARG A 108 7.15 17.47 9.37
C ARG A 108 7.61 16.40 10.37
N TRP A 109 8.12 15.28 9.87
CA TRP A 109 8.42 14.12 10.70
C TRP A 109 9.80 14.20 11.36
N SER A 110 10.79 14.80 10.69
CA SER A 110 12.08 15.09 11.31
C SER A 110 11.93 16.09 12.46
N SER A 111 11.13 17.16 12.28
CA SER A 111 10.84 18.12 13.36
C SER A 111 10.06 17.48 14.51
N PHE A 112 9.08 16.62 14.21
CA PHE A 112 8.33 15.90 15.24
C PHE A 112 9.24 15.01 16.08
N ALA A 113 10.13 14.25 15.44
CA ALA A 113 11.06 13.36 16.13
C ALA A 113 12.04 14.13 17.02
N ALA A 114 12.59 15.25 16.52
CA ALA A 114 13.49 16.11 17.29
C ALA A 114 12.80 16.75 18.51
N ALA A 115 11.51 17.08 18.40
CA ALA A 115 10.75 17.69 19.49
C ALA A 115 10.25 16.70 20.55
N HIS A 116 10.19 15.39 20.25
CA HIS A 116 9.56 14.39 21.12
C HIS A 116 10.39 13.11 21.36
N PRO A 117 11.72 13.17 21.60
CA PRO A 117 12.54 11.97 21.74
C PRO A 117 12.08 11.06 22.89
N GLY A 118 11.79 11.62 24.08
CA GLY A 118 11.35 10.84 25.24
C GLY A 118 10.00 10.15 25.04
N LEU A 119 9.07 10.76 24.31
CA LEU A 119 7.79 10.15 23.96
C LEU A 119 7.98 8.95 23.02
N LEU A 120 8.86 9.08 22.03
CA LEU A 120 9.16 8.00 21.10
C LEU A 120 9.82 6.82 21.83
N ASP A 121 10.75 7.10 22.75
CA ASP A 121 11.41 6.07 23.55
C ASP A 121 10.44 5.37 24.50
N GLU A 122 9.51 6.11 25.13
CA GLU A 122 8.44 5.55 25.95
C GLU A 122 7.56 4.59 25.13
N VAL A 123 7.11 5.00 23.94
CA VAL A 123 6.27 4.17 23.06
C VAL A 123 7.03 2.91 22.63
N ARG A 124 8.31 3.04 22.26
CA ARG A 124 9.16 1.89 21.91
C ARG A 124 9.33 0.93 23.09
N ALA A 125 9.61 1.45 24.29
CA ALA A 125 9.76 0.64 25.50
C ALA A 125 8.47 -0.10 25.85
N HIS A 126 7.33 0.60 25.83
CA HIS A 126 6.02 -0.02 26.09
C HIS A 126 5.74 -1.21 25.16
N ILE A 127 6.03 -1.07 23.86
CA ILE A 127 5.82 -2.15 22.88
C ILE A 127 6.83 -3.30 23.07
N ARG A 128 8.09 -2.99 23.39
CA ARG A 128 9.10 -4.02 23.70
C ARG A 128 8.66 -4.88 24.87
N ASP A 129 8.19 -4.25 25.94
CA ASP A 129 7.88 -4.90 27.22
C ASP A 129 6.51 -5.59 27.22
N ARG A 130 5.49 -4.95 26.63
CA ARG A 130 4.10 -5.45 26.67
C ARG A 130 3.65 -6.13 25.38
N GLY A 131 4.43 -6.06 24.30
CA GLY A 131 4.07 -6.60 23.00
C GLY A 131 3.09 -5.71 22.22
N PRO A 132 2.31 -6.29 21.28
CA PRO A 132 1.40 -5.54 20.42
C PRO A 132 0.44 -4.64 21.22
N THR A 133 0.38 -3.35 20.86
CA THR A 133 -0.39 -2.36 21.60
C THR A 133 -1.24 -1.47 20.70
N ALA A 134 -2.41 -1.08 21.17
CA ALA A 134 -3.24 -0.06 20.55
C ALA A 134 -3.12 1.26 21.30
N ASN A 135 -3.49 2.37 20.66
CA ASN A 135 -3.40 3.69 21.29
C ASN A 135 -4.18 3.78 22.60
N ARG A 136 -5.35 3.12 22.70
CA ARG A 136 -6.16 3.12 23.92
C ARG A 136 -5.50 2.44 25.14
N TYR A 137 -4.41 1.67 24.99
CA TYR A 137 -3.70 1.04 26.12
C TYR A 137 -2.65 1.94 26.78
N PHE A 138 -2.44 3.15 26.28
CA PHE A 138 -1.59 4.15 26.94
C PHE A 138 -2.42 4.94 27.97
N THR A 139 -2.77 4.29 29.08
CA THR A 139 -3.59 4.84 30.18
C THR A 139 -2.80 5.24 31.42
N ASP A 140 -1.66 4.59 31.68
CA ASP A 140 -0.90 4.64 32.95
C ASP A 140 -0.07 5.92 33.14
N ARG A 141 -0.31 6.96 32.34
CA ARG A 141 0.33 8.25 32.59
C ARG A 141 -0.26 8.84 33.87
N LYS A 142 0.59 9.07 34.89
CA LYS A 142 0.30 10.06 35.94
C LYS A 142 -0.20 11.30 35.21
N ARG A 143 -1.47 11.62 35.47
CA ARG A 143 -2.27 12.67 34.88
C ARG A 143 -1.45 13.94 34.63
N VAL A 144 -0.79 14.02 33.47
CA VAL A 144 -0.61 15.28 32.80
C VAL A 144 -2.00 15.54 32.25
N ASP A 145 -2.76 16.42 32.92
CA ASP A 145 -4.06 16.94 32.50
C ASP A 145 -3.90 17.65 31.16
N SER A 146 -3.68 16.85 30.14
CA SER A 146 -3.37 17.26 28.80
C SER A 146 -4.24 16.41 27.92
N TYR A 147 -5.32 17.02 27.46
CA TYR A 147 -6.07 16.60 26.28
C TYR A 147 -5.14 16.24 25.09
N ARG A 148 -3.86 16.67 25.10
CA ARG A 148 -2.83 16.34 24.11
C ARG A 148 -2.21 14.95 24.29
N GLY A 149 -2.16 14.35 25.49
CA GLY A 149 -1.49 13.05 25.69
C GLY A 149 -2.04 11.91 24.82
N ARG A 150 -3.37 11.85 24.62
CA ARG A 150 -4.02 10.90 23.70
C ARG A 150 -3.73 11.18 22.22
N LYS A 151 -3.46 12.45 21.87
CA LYS A 151 -3.09 12.85 20.50
C LYS A 151 -1.60 12.65 20.24
N ASP A 152 -0.75 12.90 21.23
CA ASP A 152 0.70 12.80 21.09
C ASP A 152 1.14 11.34 20.97
N THR A 153 0.59 10.42 21.79
CA THR A 153 0.87 8.98 21.63
C THR A 153 0.30 8.43 20.31
N ALA A 154 -0.89 8.87 19.89
CA ALA A 154 -1.43 8.51 18.58
C ALA A 154 -0.53 9.01 17.45
N LEU A 155 0.03 10.22 17.58
CA LEU A 155 0.96 10.80 16.61
C LEU A 155 2.32 10.10 16.62
N ALA A 156 2.82 9.69 17.79
CA ALA A 156 4.04 8.91 17.94
C ALA A 156 3.90 7.51 17.30
N LEU A 157 2.81 6.79 17.58
CA LEU A 157 2.50 5.51 16.93
C LEU A 157 2.38 5.69 15.40
N CYS A 158 1.71 6.76 14.96
CA CYS A 158 1.58 7.09 13.54
C CYS A 158 2.94 7.39 12.90
N TYR A 159 3.80 8.18 13.56
CA TYR A 159 5.16 8.46 13.13
C TYR A 159 5.95 7.17 12.97
N LEU A 160 6.05 6.37 14.04
CA LEU A 160 6.85 5.14 14.05
C LEU A 160 6.35 4.12 13.00
N TRP A 161 5.04 4.08 12.74
CA TRP A 161 4.47 3.27 11.65
C TRP A 161 4.82 3.83 10.26
N LEU A 162 4.66 5.13 10.04
CA LEU A 162 4.94 5.77 8.75
C LEU A 162 6.44 5.78 8.40
N THR A 163 7.33 5.76 9.40
CA THR A 163 8.78 5.63 9.21
C THR A 163 9.24 4.16 9.20
N GLY A 164 8.32 3.23 9.40
CA GLY A 164 8.55 1.79 9.34
C GLY A 164 9.38 1.24 10.51
N GLU A 165 9.38 1.90 11.66
CA GLU A 165 9.84 1.28 12.92
C GLU A 165 8.79 0.31 13.48
N LEU A 166 7.51 0.66 13.34
CA LEU A 166 6.36 -0.18 13.70
C LEU A 166 5.61 -0.66 12.45
N MET A 167 4.91 -1.78 12.62
CA MET A 167 3.90 -2.28 11.68
C MET A 167 2.58 -2.52 12.39
N ILE A 168 1.50 -2.64 11.61
CA ILE A 168 0.22 -3.07 12.15
C ILE A 168 0.26 -4.58 12.32
N HIS A 169 0.29 -5.05 13.58
CA HIS A 169 0.24 -6.47 13.89
C HIS A 169 -1.14 -7.05 13.55
N HIS A 170 -2.20 -6.35 13.94
CA HIS A 170 -3.57 -6.72 13.62
C HIS A 170 -4.50 -5.54 13.88
N ARG A 171 -5.79 -5.76 13.67
CA ARG A 171 -6.82 -4.78 13.99
C ARG A 171 -7.84 -5.37 14.93
N GLU A 172 -8.17 -4.63 15.98
CA GLU A 172 -9.26 -4.97 16.89
C GLU A 172 -10.36 -3.93 16.73
N ARG A 173 -11.57 -4.35 16.35
CA ARG A 173 -12.68 -3.43 16.02
C ARG A 173 -12.25 -2.31 15.05
N PHE A 174 -11.35 -2.65 14.13
CA PHE A 174 -10.69 -1.76 13.17
C PHE A 174 -9.70 -0.74 13.73
N GLU A 175 -9.52 -0.67 15.06
CA GLU A 175 -8.40 0.03 15.68
C GLU A 175 -7.08 -0.66 15.33
N ARG A 176 -6.05 0.12 15.04
CA ARG A 176 -4.70 -0.38 14.76
C ARG A 176 -4.03 -0.87 16.04
N VAL A 177 -3.58 -2.12 16.03
CA VAL A 177 -2.66 -2.66 17.03
C VAL A 177 -1.27 -2.71 16.42
N TYR A 178 -0.34 -1.96 16.98
CA TYR A 178 1.02 -1.79 16.49
C TYR A 178 1.97 -2.77 17.20
N ASP A 179 3.00 -3.24 16.50
CA ASP A 179 4.14 -3.92 17.09
C ASP A 179 5.42 -3.57 16.32
N LEU A 180 6.57 -3.93 16.87
CA LEU A 180 7.88 -3.74 16.23
C LEU A 180 7.89 -4.43 14.87
N ARG A 181 8.41 -3.74 13.85
CA ARG A 181 8.53 -4.30 12.49
C ARG A 181 9.19 -5.68 12.50
N GLU A 182 10.26 -5.86 13.25
CA GLU A 182 11.02 -7.12 13.37
C GLU A 182 10.23 -8.29 14.00
N ARG A 183 9.11 -8.03 14.67
CA ARG A 183 8.19 -9.05 15.20
C ARG A 183 7.01 -9.36 14.26
N VAL A 184 6.76 -8.49 13.28
CA VAL A 184 5.61 -8.58 12.37
C VAL A 184 6.03 -9.03 10.97
N ALA A 185 7.09 -8.44 10.43
CA ALA A 185 7.60 -8.73 9.09
C ALA A 185 8.28 -10.10 9.08
N PRO A 186 7.95 -10.99 8.13
CA PRO A 186 8.78 -12.16 7.84
C PRO A 186 10.22 -11.75 7.52
N GLN A 187 11.19 -12.52 8.01
CA GLN A 187 12.62 -12.16 7.95
C GLN A 187 13.10 -11.96 6.50
N GLU A 188 12.59 -12.76 5.57
CA GLU A 188 12.91 -12.68 4.14
C GLU A 188 12.47 -11.37 3.49
N TYR A 189 11.55 -10.62 4.11
CA TYR A 189 11.04 -9.34 3.59
C TYR A 189 11.46 -8.14 4.47
N ASP A 190 12.14 -8.34 5.61
CA ASP A 190 12.62 -7.25 6.46
C ASP A 190 14.02 -6.75 6.07
N TYR A 191 14.11 -6.20 4.86
CA TYR A 191 15.29 -5.48 4.39
C TYR A 191 14.87 -4.27 3.56
N VAL A 192 15.81 -3.39 3.23
CA VAL A 192 15.53 -2.26 2.33
C VAL A 192 16.11 -2.58 0.98
N ALA A 193 15.24 -2.67 -0.03
CA ALA A 193 15.69 -2.86 -1.41
C ALA A 193 16.58 -1.69 -1.85
N ALA A 194 17.50 -1.96 -2.77
CA ALA A 194 18.28 -0.90 -3.42
C ALA A 194 17.32 0.11 -4.07
N GLU A 195 17.72 1.39 -4.06
CA GLU A 195 16.85 2.48 -4.52
C GLU A 195 16.37 2.26 -5.96
N GLU A 196 17.28 1.90 -6.87
CA GLU A 196 16.96 1.59 -8.26
C GLU A 196 15.95 0.44 -8.38
N THR A 197 16.09 -0.61 -7.58
CA THR A 197 15.17 -1.75 -7.56
C THR A 197 13.77 -1.34 -7.09
N ALA A 198 13.68 -0.58 -6.01
CA ALA A 198 12.41 -0.12 -5.46
C ALA A 198 11.71 0.86 -6.41
N GLU A 199 12.45 1.79 -7.01
CA GLU A 199 11.89 2.74 -7.97
C GLU A 199 11.46 2.04 -9.27
N ALA A 200 12.24 1.09 -9.80
CA ALA A 200 11.82 0.26 -10.94
C ALA A 200 10.57 -0.56 -10.62
N PHE A 201 10.45 -1.09 -9.39
CA PHE A 201 9.25 -1.76 -8.92
C PHE A 201 8.04 -0.82 -8.92
N PHE A 202 8.14 0.36 -8.31
CA PHE A 202 7.01 1.31 -8.25
C PHE A 202 6.62 1.89 -9.61
N ALA A 203 7.59 2.06 -10.52
CA ALA A 203 7.36 2.46 -11.90
C ALA A 203 6.43 1.47 -12.64
N ARG A 204 6.62 0.16 -12.42
CA ARG A 204 5.73 -0.89 -12.93
C ARG A 204 4.42 -0.95 -12.16
N LYS A 205 4.50 -0.88 -10.82
CA LYS A 205 3.34 -1.00 -9.93
C LYS A 205 2.25 0.03 -10.22
N ILE A 206 2.60 1.29 -10.48
CA ILE A 206 1.57 2.31 -10.76
C ILE A 206 0.80 2.03 -12.05
N VAL A 207 1.46 1.52 -13.09
CA VAL A 207 0.80 1.14 -14.34
C VAL A 207 -0.06 -0.10 -14.11
N ALA A 208 0.47 -1.08 -13.39
CA ALA A 208 -0.23 -2.28 -12.99
C ALA A 208 -1.51 -1.96 -12.18
N PHE A 209 -1.41 -1.06 -11.20
CA PHE A 209 -2.52 -0.66 -10.32
C PHE A 209 -3.61 0.10 -11.07
N ARG A 210 -3.25 0.97 -12.03
CA ARG A 210 -4.23 1.75 -12.80
C ARG A 210 -4.76 1.00 -14.03
N GLY A 211 -3.97 0.11 -14.61
CA GLY A 211 -4.20 -0.54 -15.90
C GLY A 211 -4.02 0.41 -17.09
N LEU A 212 -4.75 1.53 -17.12
CA LEU A 212 -4.65 2.59 -18.12
C LEU A 212 -4.43 3.92 -17.43
N LEU A 213 -3.41 4.67 -17.85
CA LEU A 213 -3.10 5.98 -17.28
C LEU A 213 -2.33 6.88 -18.25
N THR A 214 -2.51 8.18 -18.10
CA THR A 214 -1.68 9.20 -18.77
C THR A 214 -0.28 9.28 -18.15
N GLU A 215 0.67 9.88 -18.87
CA GLU A 215 2.01 10.17 -18.33
C GLU A 215 1.96 11.07 -17.09
N THR A 216 1.00 12.01 -17.03
CA THR A 216 0.81 12.85 -15.84
C THR A 216 0.31 12.05 -14.65
N GLU A 217 -0.68 11.16 -14.84
CA GLU A 217 -1.17 10.28 -13.78
C GLU A 217 -0.07 9.30 -13.32
N TRP A 218 0.77 8.80 -14.25
CA TRP A 218 1.93 7.97 -13.92
C TRP A 218 2.92 8.74 -13.07
N LYS A 219 3.31 9.94 -13.48
CA LYS A 219 4.29 10.78 -12.77
C LYS A 219 3.85 11.09 -11.35
N THR A 220 2.58 11.49 -11.17
CA THR A 220 2.04 11.79 -9.84
C THR A 220 2.00 10.55 -8.96
N GLY A 221 1.44 9.44 -9.44
CA GLY A 221 1.36 8.22 -8.66
C GLY A 221 2.72 7.59 -8.34
N PHE A 222 3.67 7.67 -9.27
CA PHE A 222 5.05 7.25 -9.04
C PHE A 222 5.73 8.11 -7.97
N ALA A 223 5.61 9.44 -8.07
CA ALA A 223 6.13 10.38 -7.06
C ALA A 223 5.56 10.12 -5.66
N ASP A 224 4.26 9.82 -5.58
CA ASP A 224 3.59 9.47 -4.32
C ASP A 224 4.15 8.18 -3.71
N TYR A 225 4.40 7.15 -4.52
CA TYR A 225 5.00 5.89 -4.05
C TYR A 225 6.42 6.07 -3.54
N ILE A 226 7.27 6.78 -4.29
CA ILE A 226 8.68 6.90 -3.95
C ILE A 226 8.95 8.01 -2.92
N GLY A 227 7.96 8.86 -2.62
CA GLY A 227 8.07 9.92 -1.61
C GLY A 227 9.00 11.06 -2.01
N ARG A 228 9.19 11.30 -3.32
CA ARG A 228 9.94 12.46 -3.85
C ARG A 228 9.31 12.98 -5.13
N ARG A 229 9.60 14.24 -5.45
CA ARG A 229 9.18 14.85 -6.72
C ARG A 229 9.86 14.13 -7.89
N VAL A 230 9.10 13.95 -8.97
CA VAL A 230 9.55 13.38 -10.24
C VAL A 230 9.41 14.45 -11.32
N GLN A 231 10.45 14.65 -12.12
CA GLN A 231 10.43 15.61 -13.23
C GLN A 231 9.83 15.02 -14.50
N GLY A 232 9.43 15.87 -15.44
CA GLY A 232 8.85 15.42 -16.72
C GLY A 232 9.78 14.51 -17.50
N GLU A 233 11.02 14.95 -17.70
CA GLU A 233 12.04 14.18 -18.43
C GLU A 233 12.35 12.82 -17.78
N GLU A 234 12.38 12.78 -16.45
CA GLU A 234 12.52 11.53 -15.70
C GLU A 234 11.35 10.57 -15.96
N ALA A 235 10.11 11.08 -15.93
CA ALA A 235 8.94 10.28 -16.23
C ALA A 235 8.96 9.75 -17.67
N SER A 236 9.33 10.60 -18.64
CA SER A 236 9.45 10.18 -20.03
C SER A 236 10.50 9.07 -20.20
N ARG A 237 11.66 9.14 -19.53
CA ARG A 237 12.68 8.07 -19.56
C ARG A 237 12.17 6.75 -18.99
N TYR A 238 11.51 6.77 -17.84
CA TYR A 238 10.91 5.56 -17.26
C TYR A 238 9.87 4.94 -18.19
N LEU A 239 8.99 5.75 -18.78
CA LEU A 239 7.95 5.25 -19.69
C LEU A 239 8.53 4.72 -21.01
N THR A 240 9.57 5.34 -21.55
CA THR A 240 10.31 4.79 -22.71
C THR A 240 10.88 3.42 -22.35
N ARG A 241 11.61 3.31 -21.24
CA ARG A 241 12.17 2.03 -20.79
C ARG A 241 11.10 0.95 -20.60
N LEU A 242 9.98 1.27 -19.95
CA LEU A 242 8.88 0.31 -19.77
C LEU A 242 8.23 -0.11 -21.09
N THR A 243 8.25 0.76 -22.11
CA THR A 243 7.76 0.44 -23.45
C THR A 243 8.74 -0.51 -24.15
N ASP A 244 10.04 -0.23 -24.07
CA ASP A 244 11.11 -1.04 -24.65
C ASP A 244 11.18 -2.45 -24.01
N GLU A 245 10.94 -2.53 -22.69
CA GLU A 245 10.81 -3.78 -21.93
C GLU A 245 9.51 -4.55 -22.22
N GLY A 246 8.58 -4.00 -23.00
CA GLY A 246 7.29 -4.61 -23.30
C GLY A 246 6.33 -4.67 -22.10
N VAL A 247 6.57 -3.90 -21.05
CA VAL A 247 5.71 -3.81 -19.86
C VAL A 247 4.49 -2.91 -20.12
N ILE A 248 4.62 -1.94 -21.03
CA ILE A 248 3.52 -1.05 -21.41
C ILE A 248 3.43 -0.88 -22.93
N ALA A 249 2.24 -0.54 -23.40
CA ALA A 249 2.01 -0.02 -24.75
C ALA A 249 1.40 1.38 -24.70
N ARG A 250 1.85 2.29 -25.58
CA ARG A 250 1.18 3.56 -25.82
C ARG A 250 0.00 3.36 -26.76
N VAL A 251 -1.20 3.68 -26.30
CA VAL A 251 -2.45 3.48 -27.04
C VAL A 251 -3.31 4.74 -27.00
N SER A 252 -4.11 4.92 -28.04
CA SER A 252 -5.20 5.91 -28.04
C SER A 252 -6.52 5.21 -27.74
N ILE A 253 -7.43 5.86 -27.03
CA ILE A 253 -8.80 5.40 -26.81
C ILE A 253 -9.72 6.29 -27.65
N GLU A 254 -10.57 5.67 -28.46
CA GLU A 254 -11.57 6.36 -29.28
C GLU A 254 -12.39 7.37 -28.46
N GLY A 255 -12.45 8.61 -28.95
CA GLY A 255 -13.21 9.70 -28.30
C GLY A 255 -12.61 10.25 -27.00
N SER A 256 -11.46 9.76 -26.55
CA SER A 256 -10.83 10.22 -25.30
C SER A 256 -9.98 11.47 -25.50
N LYS A 257 -10.19 12.48 -24.62
CA LYS A 257 -9.32 13.66 -24.52
C LYS A 257 -8.00 13.39 -23.78
N LYS A 258 -7.86 12.21 -23.17
CA LYS A 258 -6.66 11.81 -22.39
C LYS A 258 -5.63 11.07 -23.23
N ASN A 259 -5.74 11.09 -24.56
CA ASN A 259 -4.83 10.37 -25.44
C ASN A 259 -3.47 11.08 -25.58
N PRO A 260 -2.36 10.32 -25.72
CA PRO A 260 -2.25 8.87 -25.56
C PRO A 260 -2.20 8.45 -24.08
N VAL A 261 -2.58 7.20 -23.80
CA VAL A 261 -2.42 6.56 -22.48
C VAL A 261 -1.41 5.41 -22.54
N CYS A 262 -0.77 5.14 -21.41
CA CYS A 262 0.03 3.94 -21.19
C CYS A 262 -0.91 2.82 -20.74
N ALA A 263 -0.93 1.71 -21.49
CA ALA A 263 -1.63 0.50 -21.13
C ALA A 263 -0.65 -0.53 -20.58
N PHE A 264 -0.96 -1.07 -19.40
CA PHE A 264 -0.18 -2.18 -18.84
C PHE A 264 -0.30 -3.42 -19.74
N LEU A 265 0.84 -3.98 -20.11
CA LEU A 265 0.92 -5.30 -20.71
C LEU A 265 1.28 -6.25 -19.58
N ARG A 266 0.49 -7.30 -19.38
CA ARG A 266 0.91 -8.38 -18.50
C ARG A 266 2.16 -8.98 -19.13
N PRO A 267 3.28 -9.15 -18.40
CA PRO A 267 4.38 -9.96 -18.91
C PRO A 267 3.77 -11.28 -19.40
N ALA A 268 4.05 -11.67 -20.65
CA ALA A 268 3.73 -13.02 -21.10
C ALA A 268 4.37 -13.96 -20.06
N ASP A 269 3.56 -14.85 -19.47
CA ASP A 269 3.91 -15.64 -18.31
C ASP A 269 5.40 -16.06 -18.32
N THR A 270 6.24 -15.34 -17.58
CA THR A 270 7.47 -15.95 -17.07
C THR A 270 6.97 -16.91 -16.03
N GLY A 271 6.74 -18.15 -16.47
CA GLY A 271 6.25 -19.22 -15.63
C GLY A 271 7.15 -19.36 -14.42
N ASP A 272 6.66 -18.93 -13.27
CA ASP A 272 7.15 -19.40 -11.99
C ASP A 272 6.08 -20.33 -11.44
N ALA A 273 6.53 -21.59 -11.33
CA ALA A 273 5.85 -22.71 -10.72
C ALA A 273 5.67 -22.55 -9.20
#